data_AF-A0AAU9FDS2-F1
#
_entry.id   AF-A0AAU9FDS2-F1
#
_cell.length_a   1.000
_cell.length_b   1.000
_cell.length_c   1.000
_cell.angle_alpha   90.00
_cell.angle_beta   90.00
_cell.angle_gamma   90.00
#
_symmetry.space_group_name_H-M   'P 1'
#
loop_
_entity.id
_entity.type
_entity.pdbx_description
1 polymer ?
#
loop_
_entity_poly.entity_id
_entity_poly.type
_entity_poly.pdbx_seq_one_letter_code
_entity_poly.pdbx_strand_id
1 'polypeptide(L)' 'MKFSTLDRDNDLSEKRNCADNGGGWWFLNCFLSSLNGYYYADGKRIATQPYGIHWGSWKDYDYTISLTFAQMMIRPKVI' A
#
# COMPACT_ATOMS: atom_id res chain seq x y z
N MET A 1 -6.96 -12.23 3.47
CA MET A 1 -6.36 -11.22 4.36
C MET A 1 -7.46 -10.35 4.92
N LYS A 2 -7.35 -9.95 6.18
CA LYS A 2 -8.26 -8.96 6.76
C LYS A 2 -7.71 -7.55 6.45
N PHE A 3 -8.59 -6.56 6.53
CA PHE A 3 -8.21 -5.17 6.35
C PHE A 3 -7.64 -4.63 7.67
N SER A 4 -6.49 -3.96 7.63
CA SER A 4 -5.82 -3.39 8.80
C SER A 4 -5.71 -1.88 8.67
N THR A 5 -5.77 -1.19 9.81
CA THR A 5 -5.60 0.26 9.96
C THR A 5 -4.65 0.53 11.13
N LEU A 6 -4.24 1.79 11.32
CA LEU A 6 -3.30 2.19 12.38
C LEU A 6 -3.81 1.79 13.77
N ASP A 7 -5.12 1.91 13.99
CA ASP A 7 -5.81 1.60 15.25
C ASP A 7 -6.36 0.17 15.32
N ARG A 8 -6.22 -0.62 14.25
CA ARG A 8 -6.75 -1.98 14.17
C ARG A 8 -5.83 -2.90 13.38
N ASP A 9 -4.94 -3.56 14.10
CA ASP A 9 -4.03 -4.54 13.54
C ASP A 9 -4.76 -5.89 13.29
N ASN A 10 -4.95 -6.22 12.02
CA ASN A 10 -5.42 -7.53 11.57
C ASN A 10 -4.44 -8.15 10.54
N ASP A 11 -3.21 -7.65 10.48
CA ASP A 11 -2.22 -8.14 9.52
C ASP A 11 -1.52 -9.41 10.05
N LEU A 12 -0.60 -9.97 9.27
CA LEU A 12 0.11 -11.21 9.62
C LEU A 12 1.58 -10.95 9.98
N SER A 13 1.98 -9.69 10.20
CA SER A 13 3.34 -9.36 10.60
C SER A 13 3.53 -9.56 12.10
N GLU A 14 4.50 -10.38 12.48
CA GLU A 14 4.84 -10.59 13.90
C GLU A 14 5.69 -9.45 14.48
N LYS A 15 6.20 -8.55 13.62
CA LYS A 15 7.23 -7.57 14.00
C LYS A 15 6.68 -6.16 14.24
N ARG A 16 5.59 -5.78 13.56
CA ARG A 16 5.05 -4.42 13.57
C ARG A 16 3.64 -4.38 12.98
N ASN A 17 2.88 -3.35 13.31
CA ASN A 17 1.67 -3.02 12.56
C ASN A 17 2.07 -2.45 11.18
N CYS A 18 1.62 -3.08 10.11
CA CYS A 18 1.97 -2.66 8.77
C CYS A 18 1.28 -1.36 8.33
N ALA A 19 0.17 -1.00 8.99
CA ALA A 19 -0.52 0.26 8.78
C ALA A 19 0.27 1.48 9.30
N ASP A 20 1.34 1.29 10.08
CA ASP A 20 2.28 2.36 10.45
C ASP A 20 2.92 3.03 9.22
N ASN A 21 2.95 2.34 8.08
CA ASN A 21 3.47 2.85 6.82
C ASN A 21 2.47 3.75 6.07
N GLY A 22 1.27 3.96 6.63
CA GLY A 22 0.21 4.80 6.07
C GLY A 22 -0.91 4.02 5.40
N GLY A 23 -2.12 4.55 5.56
CA GLY A 23 -3.33 4.03 4.93
C GLY A 23 -3.84 2.72 5.52
N GLY A 24 -5.10 2.43 5.24
CA GLY A 24 -5.67 1.10 5.49
C GLY A 24 -5.50 0.22 4.26
N TRP A 25 -5.15 -1.05 4.45
CA TRP A 25 -5.05 -2.00 3.35
C TRP A 25 -5.29 -3.43 3.84
N TRP A 26 -5.49 -4.34 2.90
CA TRP A 26 -5.31 -5.76 3.20
C TRP A 26 -3.80 -6.02 3.26
N PHE A 27 -3.21 -6.04 4.45
CA PHE A 27 -1.78 -6.32 4.65
C PHE A 27 -1.56 -7.82 4.99
N LEU A 28 -0.46 -8.42 4.52
CA LEU A 28 0.04 -9.75 4.93
C LEU A 28 1.14 -9.53 5.97
N ASN A 29 2.37 -9.94 5.68
CA ASN A 29 3.56 -9.40 6.31
C ASN A 29 3.89 -8.07 5.63
N CYS A 30 3.03 -7.09 5.87
CA CYS A 30 2.95 -5.79 5.22
C CYS A 30 2.44 -5.85 3.78
N PHE A 31 3.23 -5.45 2.80
CA PHE A 31 2.70 -5.17 1.46
C PHE A 31 3.71 -5.51 0.38
N LEU A 32 3.17 -5.93 -0.76
CA LEU A 32 3.84 -5.82 -2.07
C LEU A 32 3.27 -4.63 -2.86
N SER A 33 2.00 -4.30 -2.60
CA SER A 33 1.29 -3.16 -3.18
C SER A 33 0.40 -2.56 -2.10
N SER A 34 0.26 -1.24 -2.10
CA SER A 34 -0.76 -0.51 -1.35
C SER A 34 -1.16 0.71 -2.16
N LEU A 35 -2.42 0.76 -2.57
CA LEU A 35 -2.96 1.90 -3.30
C LEU A 35 -3.47 3.01 -2.38
N ASN A 36 -3.42 2.77 -1.06
CA ASN A 36 -3.86 3.70 -0.02
C ASN A 36 -2.67 4.34 0.73
N GLY A 37 -1.45 4.26 0.18
CA GLY A 37 -0.26 4.89 0.75
C GLY A 37 -0.25 6.41 0.59
N TYR A 38 0.82 7.05 1.05
CA TYR A 38 0.96 8.50 0.96
C TYR A 38 1.06 8.98 -0.49
N TYR A 39 0.43 10.12 -0.79
CA TYR A 39 0.53 10.74 -2.11
C TYR A 39 1.77 11.62 -2.21
N TYR A 40 2.68 11.28 -3.12
CA TYR A 40 3.85 12.08 -3.47
C TYR A 40 3.68 12.69 -4.86
N ALA A 41 3.55 14.02 -4.93
CA ALA A 41 3.21 14.73 -6.16
C ALA A 41 4.29 14.63 -7.26
N ASP A 42 5.55 14.45 -6.89
CA ASP A 42 6.68 14.26 -7.80
C ASP A 42 6.88 12.78 -8.20
N GLY A 43 6.01 11.88 -7.72
CA GLY A 43 6.06 10.45 -7.99
C GLY A 43 7.25 9.74 -7.37
N LYS A 44 7.92 10.37 -6.40
CA LYS A 44 9.12 9.84 -5.76
C LYS A 44 8.95 9.84 -4.24
N ARG A 45 9.51 8.81 -3.63
CA ARG A 45 9.63 8.67 -2.18
C ARG A 45 11.10 8.49 -1.86
N ILE A 46 11.61 9.29 -0.93
CA ILE A 46 12.95 9.05 -0.36
C ILE A 46 12.87 8.00 0.75
N ALA A 47 13.96 7.26 0.99
CA ALA A 47 13.94 6.09 1.88
C ALA A 47 13.47 6.38 3.32
N THR A 48 13.67 7.61 3.81
CA THR A 48 13.27 8.08 5.14
C THR A 48 11.80 8.45 5.27
N GLN A 49 11.06 8.50 4.16
CA GLN A 49 9.63 8.82 4.14
C GLN A 49 8.76 7.56 4.18
N PRO A 50 7.52 7.67 4.70
CA PRO A 50 6.52 6.60 4.62
C PRO A 50 6.25 6.15 3.19
N TYR A 51 5.78 4.91 3.03
CA TYR A 51 5.54 4.35 1.70
C TYR A 51 4.45 5.12 0.93
N GLY A 52 4.71 5.34 -0.35
CA GLY A 52 3.76 6.01 -1.23
C GLY A 52 2.67 5.07 -1.73
N ILE A 53 1.86 5.57 -2.66
CA ILE A 53 0.98 4.73 -3.47
C ILE A 53 1.88 3.85 -4.36
N HIS A 54 1.85 2.53 -4.21
CA HIS A 54 2.81 1.67 -4.93
C HIS A 54 2.19 0.36 -5.39
N TRP A 55 2.74 -0.16 -6.49
CA TRP A 55 2.41 -1.46 -7.06
C TRP A 55 3.70 -2.23 -7.34
N GLY A 56 4.09 -3.14 -6.44
CA GLY A 56 5.42 -3.72 -6.43
C GLY A 56 5.83 -4.34 -7.76
N SER A 57 4.93 -5.09 -8.42
CA SER A 57 5.24 -5.75 -9.69
C SER A 57 5.30 -4.84 -10.92
N TRP A 58 4.95 -3.55 -10.80
CA TRP A 58 4.99 -2.65 -11.96
C TRP A 58 6.40 -2.08 -12.23
N LYS A 59 7.23 -1.97 -11.19
CA LYS A 59 8.57 -1.38 -11.24
C LYS A 59 9.59 -2.22 -10.46
N ASP A 60 9.53 -3.53 -10.59
CA ASP A 60 10.50 -4.47 -10.01
C ASP A 60 10.71 -4.30 -8.49
N TYR A 61 9.64 -4.00 -7.76
CA TYR A 61 9.65 -3.73 -6.32
C TYR A 61 10.50 -2.51 -5.90
N ASP A 62 10.71 -1.56 -6.82
CA ASP A 62 11.27 -0.25 -6.49
C ASP A 62 10.25 0.62 -5.75
N TYR A 63 10.30 0.54 -4.42
CA TYR A 63 9.46 1.34 -3.54
C TYR A 63 9.93 2.79 -3.38
N THR A 64 10.92 3.26 -4.14
CA THR A 64 11.23 4.70 -4.24
C THR A 64 10.30 5.41 -5.23
N ILE A 65 9.59 4.65 -6.07
CA ILE A 65 8.58 5.17 -6.98
C ILE A 65 7.23 5.20 -6.27
N SER A 66 6.55 6.34 -6.35
CA SER A 66 5.16 6.50 -5.93
C SER A 66 4.29 6.79 -7.14
N LEU A 67 3.18 6.08 -7.26
CA LEU A 67 2.15 6.37 -8.27
C LEU A 67 1.56 7.75 -7.99
N THR A 68 1.44 8.57 -9.03
CA THR A 68 0.74 9.87 -8.97
C THR A 68 -0.74 9.75 -9.32
N PHE A 69 -1.19 8.55 -9.69
CA PHE A 69 -2.59 8.22 -9.93
C PHE A 69 -2.83 6.74 -9.65
N ALA A 70 -3.91 6.42 -8.94
CA ALA A 70 -4.40 5.05 -8.77
C ALA A 70 -5.93 5.09 -8.67
N GLN A 71 -6.59 4.10 -9.28
CA GLN A 71 -8.04 3.96 -9.24
C GLN A 71 -8.39 2.48 -9.17
N MET A 72 -9.24 2.12 -8.22
CA MET A 72 -9.84 0.80 -8.13
C MET A 72 -11.30 0.90 -8.58
N MET A 73 -11.69 0.09 -9.55
CA MET A 73 -13.06 0.03 -10.06
C MET A 73 -13.53 -1.42 -10.06
N ILE A 74 -14.80 -1.64 -9.74
CA ILE A 74 -15.45 -2.94 -9.83
C ILE A 74 -16.63 -2.84 -10.80
N ARG A 75 -16.96 -3.95 -11.45
CA ARG A 75 -18.14 -4.08 -12.30
C ARG A 75 -18.83 -5.40 -11.98
N PRO A 76 -20.17 -5.48 -11.99
CA PRO A 76 -20.87 -6.74 -11.85
C PRO A 76 -20.36 -7.77 -12.86
N LYS A 77 -20.12 -8.99 -12.39
CA LYS A 77 -19.86 -10.11 -13.26
C LYS A 77 -21.21 -10.63 -13.75
N VAL A 78 -21.49 -10.44 -15.04
CA VAL A 78 -22.66 -11.09 -15.67
C VAL A 78 -22.36 -12.59 -15.66
N ILE A 79 -23.28 -13.36 -15.09
CA ILE A 79 -23.22 -14.83 -15.01
C ILE A 79 -23.80 -15.40 -16.29
#